data_AF-A0A814B3T0-F1
#
_entry.id   AF-A0A814B3T0-F1
#
_cell.length_a   1.000
_cell.length_b   1.000
_cell.length_c   1.000
_cell.angle_alpha   90.00
_cell.angle_beta   90.00
_cell.angle_gamma   90.00
#
_symmetry.space_group_name_H-M   'P 1'
#
loop_
_entity.id
_entity.type
_entity.pdbx_description
1 polymer ?
#
loop_
_entity_poly.entity_id
_entity_poly.type
_entity_poly.pdbx_seq_one_letter_code
_entity_poly.pdbx_strand_id
1 'polypeptide(L)'
;MTVRIVSYNILVPIYANQPDHYLKCRPEFLQIDHRWNLIQSHLEQEIVHHENTIICLQELSLTLLPKIELFFRRLNYTFFHNLYGKRYNDYMGVGMAIPLSMQLNSISFIKIGDHIRSISKPREEKANMFTWGWNLYQFAMSKFIELASDPWETAMAKANTLICIEVVIDNKPIHIGTYHMPCLYKKPDVMAIHCSVLKDLMFQLAAGQDFILAGDFNIKPLDICYQVLTEKDYNGCNLPESSTYEISYRPNTEQVLKSAYREKNGAEPVYTDFSDTPSSPNFCATLDYIFFNGHLTVEKVLELPDHPSSESYPDETHPSDHLMIAATFQLSEDFLFFWTHYLFHTRWLYKHIHKKHHIFKQPTGVVFVIANPWESLLQNQLAVWIVPIFFKEKHLFTICLWVFIRVYQTINAHSGYDLPYISAQYYFPWLMSGTLQHDYHHQHAKMNYGSFLTLWDRFMNTHQLQKDD
;
A
#
# COMPACT_ATOMS: atom_id res chain seq x y z
N MET A 1 11.73 3.26 11.47
CA MET A 1 10.38 3.78 11.80
C MET A 1 9.35 3.06 10.94
N THR A 2 8.15 2.81 11.46
CA THR A 2 7.06 2.12 10.75
C THR A 2 5.90 3.07 10.46
N VAL A 3 5.12 2.78 9.42
CA VAL A 3 3.86 3.45 9.12
C VAL A 3 2.76 2.41 9.01
N ARG A 4 1.60 2.67 9.62
CA ARG A 4 0.44 1.80 9.51
C ARG A 4 -0.62 2.45 8.64
N ILE A 5 -1.08 1.74 7.63
CA ILE A 5 -2.17 2.18 6.75
C ILE A 5 -3.38 1.32 7.05
N VAL A 6 -4.50 1.96 7.37
CA VAL A 6 -5.81 1.33 7.54
C VAL A 6 -6.68 1.75 6.37
N SER A 7 -7.39 0.81 5.73
CA SER A 7 -8.44 1.11 4.76
C SER A 7 -9.76 0.53 5.23
N TYR A 8 -10.83 1.32 5.16
CA TYR A 8 -12.14 0.84 5.57
C TYR A 8 -13.29 1.53 4.83
N ASN A 9 -14.06 0.76 4.07
CA ASN A 9 -15.38 1.17 3.59
C ASN A 9 -16.39 1.04 4.75
N ILE A 10 -16.94 2.17 5.19
CA ILE A 10 -17.77 2.24 6.42
C ILE A 10 -19.28 2.14 6.14
N LEU A 11 -19.67 1.84 4.90
CA LEU A 11 -21.05 1.72 4.44
C LEU A 11 -21.89 2.99 4.69
N VAL A 12 -22.21 3.71 3.63
CA VAL A 12 -22.98 4.95 3.71
C VAL A 12 -24.36 4.72 4.37
N PRO A 13 -24.83 5.57 5.31
CA PRO A 13 -26.06 5.33 6.07
C PRO A 13 -27.32 5.16 5.22
N ILE A 14 -27.38 5.81 4.07
CA ILE A 14 -28.53 5.74 3.17
C ILE A 14 -28.65 4.38 2.47
N TYR A 15 -27.54 3.63 2.30
CA TYR A 15 -27.58 2.26 1.77
C TYR A 15 -27.90 1.25 2.86
N ALA A 16 -27.31 1.42 4.06
CA ALA A 16 -27.64 0.60 5.23
C ALA A 16 -29.15 0.64 5.58
N ASN A 17 -29.80 1.80 5.47
CA ASN A 17 -31.20 1.98 5.86
C ASN A 17 -32.22 1.67 4.74
N GLN A 18 -31.80 1.08 3.61
CA GLN A 18 -32.75 0.67 2.58
C GLN A 18 -33.54 -0.55 3.08
N PRO A 19 -34.89 -0.48 3.15
CA PRO A 19 -35.73 -1.53 3.76
C PRO A 19 -35.53 -2.92 3.15
N ASP A 20 -35.20 -2.97 1.85
CA ASP A 20 -35.12 -4.20 1.08
C ASP A 20 -33.67 -4.63 0.77
N HIS A 21 -32.66 -4.01 1.38
CA HIS A 21 -31.25 -4.27 1.01
C HIS A 21 -30.61 -5.33 1.89
N TYR A 22 -30.46 -5.08 3.19
CA TYR A 22 -29.87 -6.02 4.15
C TYR A 22 -30.96 -6.80 4.90
N LEU A 23 -31.72 -7.62 4.17
CA LEU A 23 -32.91 -8.33 4.69
C LEU A 23 -32.62 -9.27 5.87
N LYS A 24 -31.39 -9.80 5.95
CA LYS A 24 -30.93 -10.68 7.03
C LYS A 24 -30.42 -9.93 8.26
N CYS A 25 -30.14 -8.63 8.14
CA CYS A 25 -29.66 -7.82 9.25
C CYS A 25 -30.85 -7.29 10.07
N ARG A 26 -30.73 -7.34 11.39
CA ARG A 26 -31.73 -6.75 12.28
C ARG A 26 -31.72 -5.20 12.15
N PRO A 27 -32.87 -4.53 11.96
CA PRO A 27 -32.93 -3.09 11.67
C PRO A 27 -32.23 -2.17 12.69
N GLU A 28 -32.15 -2.58 13.95
CA GLU A 28 -31.43 -1.86 15.01
C GLU A 28 -29.92 -1.80 14.77
N PHE A 29 -29.34 -2.81 14.12
CA PHE A 29 -27.90 -2.84 13.83
C PHE A 29 -27.54 -2.04 12.58
N LEU A 30 -28.52 -1.75 11.71
CA LEU A 30 -28.36 -0.85 10.56
C LEU A 30 -28.36 0.63 10.96
N GLN A 31 -28.87 0.95 12.16
CA GLN A 31 -28.93 2.32 12.67
C GLN A 31 -27.54 2.94 12.77
N ILE A 32 -27.44 4.19 12.30
CA ILE A 32 -26.15 4.89 12.22
C ILE A 32 -25.47 5.03 13.59
N ASP A 33 -26.21 5.22 14.67
CA ASP A 33 -25.62 5.35 16.00
C ASP A 33 -24.99 4.03 16.47
N HIS A 34 -25.63 2.88 16.19
CA HIS A 34 -25.06 1.56 16.50
C HIS A 34 -23.80 1.31 15.69
N ARG A 35 -23.88 1.43 14.36
CA ARG A 35 -22.73 1.21 13.46
C ARG A 35 -21.57 2.13 13.79
N TRP A 36 -21.85 3.41 14.02
CA TRP A 36 -20.82 4.40 14.33
C TRP A 36 -20.07 4.10 15.63
N ASN A 37 -20.75 3.62 16.68
CA ASN A 37 -20.08 3.25 17.92
C ASN A 37 -19.05 2.11 17.71
N LEU A 38 -19.40 1.12 16.89
CA LEU A 38 -18.49 0.03 16.54
C LEU A 38 -17.35 0.51 15.65
N ILE A 39 -17.65 1.32 14.61
CA ILE A 39 -16.63 1.90 13.72
C ILE A 39 -15.60 2.69 14.53
N GLN A 40 -16.06 3.55 15.44
CA GLN A 40 -15.17 4.32 16.32
C GLN A 40 -14.29 3.42 17.17
N SER A 41 -14.87 2.38 17.78
CA SER A 41 -14.12 1.42 18.60
C SER A 41 -13.04 0.71 17.79
N HIS A 42 -13.35 0.23 16.58
CA HIS A 42 -12.39 -0.45 15.71
C HIS A 42 -11.25 0.49 15.29
N LEU A 43 -11.58 1.72 14.85
CA LEU A 43 -10.58 2.70 14.46
C LEU A 43 -9.71 3.16 15.63
N GLU A 44 -10.29 3.34 16.82
CA GLU A 44 -9.57 3.76 18.02
C GLU A 44 -8.59 2.69 18.49
N GLN A 45 -8.96 1.40 18.42
CA GLN A 45 -8.04 0.29 18.67
C GLN A 45 -6.82 0.38 17.74
N GLU A 46 -7.03 0.64 16.45
CA GLU A 46 -5.94 0.78 15.49
C GLU A 46 -5.01 1.96 15.76
N ILE A 47 -5.57 3.10 16.19
CA ILE A 47 -4.82 4.30 16.55
C ILE A 47 -4.02 4.09 17.85
N VAL A 48 -4.59 3.44 18.86
CA VAL A 48 -3.96 3.23 20.17
C VAL A 48 -2.90 2.12 20.11
N HIS A 49 -3.14 1.08 19.29
CA HIS A 49 -2.24 -0.06 19.22
C HIS A 49 -1.01 0.16 18.34
N HIS A 50 -1.03 1.17 17.45
CA HIS A 50 0.02 1.36 16.44
C HIS A 50 0.44 2.83 16.31
N GLU A 51 1.74 3.06 16.11
CA GLU A 51 2.28 4.40 15.83
C GLU A 51 2.17 4.74 14.35
N ASN A 52 2.09 6.04 14.04
CA ASN A 52 2.02 6.56 12.67
C ASN A 52 0.91 5.91 11.84
N THR A 53 -0.26 5.71 12.46
CA THR A 53 -1.43 5.13 11.81
C THR A 53 -2.14 6.19 10.98
N ILE A 54 -2.25 5.95 9.68
CA ILE A 54 -3.03 6.75 8.72
C ILE A 54 -4.26 5.94 8.33
N ILE A 55 -5.42 6.59 8.33
CA ILE A 55 -6.71 5.93 8.09
C ILE A 55 -7.32 6.45 6.81
N CYS A 56 -7.61 5.54 5.88
CA CYS A 56 -8.26 5.78 4.61
C CYS A 56 -9.70 5.27 4.69
N LEU A 57 -10.68 6.15 4.57
CA LEU A 57 -12.10 5.81 4.64
C LEU A 57 -12.79 5.97 3.29
N GLN A 58 -13.65 5.01 2.96
CA GLN A 58 -14.54 5.04 1.79
C GLN A 58 -16.00 5.07 2.26
N GLU A 59 -16.90 5.49 1.37
CA GLU A 59 -18.34 5.66 1.66
C GLU A 59 -18.66 6.63 2.81
N LEU A 60 -17.85 7.70 2.89
CA LEU A 60 -18.20 8.83 3.75
C LEU A 60 -19.52 9.44 3.31
N SER A 61 -20.30 9.95 4.26
CA SER A 61 -21.59 10.59 3.98
C SER A 61 -21.62 11.98 4.58
N LEU A 62 -22.41 12.88 3.97
CA LEU A 62 -22.57 14.24 4.50
C LEU A 62 -23.15 14.22 5.93
N THR A 63 -24.05 13.27 6.21
CA THR A 63 -24.68 13.15 7.54
C THR A 63 -23.73 12.63 8.62
N LEU A 64 -22.81 11.73 8.27
CA LEU A 64 -21.84 11.14 9.22
C LEU A 64 -20.59 12.00 9.40
N LEU A 65 -20.26 12.83 8.42
CA LEU A 65 -19.02 13.60 8.36
C LEU A 65 -18.72 14.41 9.65
N PRO A 66 -19.67 15.15 10.27
CA PRO A 66 -19.38 15.89 11.51
C PRO A 66 -18.95 14.98 12.67
N LYS A 67 -19.51 13.77 12.76
CA LYS A 67 -19.12 12.80 13.81
C LYS A 67 -17.70 12.29 13.58
N ILE A 68 -17.32 12.04 12.33
CA ILE A 68 -15.98 11.59 11.94
C ILE A 68 -14.94 12.67 12.24
N GLU A 69 -15.20 13.92 11.87
CA GLU A 69 -14.30 15.04 12.15
C GLU A 69 -14.07 15.23 13.65
N LEU A 70 -15.13 15.18 14.46
CA LEU A 70 -15.01 15.29 15.92
C LEU A 70 -14.23 14.13 16.53
N PHE A 71 -14.42 12.91 16.02
CA PHE A 71 -13.69 11.72 16.45
C PHE A 71 -12.18 11.87 16.22
N PHE A 72 -11.76 12.18 14.99
CA PHE A 72 -10.34 12.33 14.67
C PHE A 72 -9.72 13.54 15.38
N ARG A 73 -10.44 14.65 15.50
CA ARG A 73 -9.96 15.82 16.25
C ARG A 73 -9.68 15.48 17.71
N ARG A 74 -10.52 14.68 18.37
CA ARG A 74 -10.30 14.21 19.75
C ARG A 74 -9.03 13.39 19.90
N LEU A 75 -8.64 12.67 18.85
CA LEU A 75 -7.46 11.80 18.84
C LEU A 75 -6.19 12.51 18.34
N ASN A 76 -6.22 13.84 18.16
CA ASN A 76 -5.13 14.64 17.59
C ASN A 76 -4.78 14.24 16.14
N TYR A 77 -5.80 14.00 15.34
CA TYR A 77 -5.69 13.77 13.90
C TYR A 77 -6.24 14.95 13.10
N THR A 78 -5.62 15.21 11.96
CA THR A 78 -6.22 16.01 10.88
C THR A 78 -6.97 15.08 9.96
N PHE A 79 -8.21 15.44 9.62
CA PHE A 79 -9.03 14.67 8.69
C PHE A 79 -9.28 15.47 7.41
N PHE A 80 -8.90 14.89 6.27
CA PHE A 80 -9.15 15.42 4.94
C PHE A 80 -10.22 14.59 4.27
N HIS A 81 -11.16 15.21 3.54
CA HIS A 81 -12.22 14.48 2.87
C HIS A 81 -12.62 15.18 1.57
N ASN A 82 -13.19 14.42 0.64
CA ASN A 82 -13.88 14.98 -0.52
C ASN A 82 -15.16 14.20 -0.81
N LEU A 83 -16.29 14.91 -0.75
CA LEU A 83 -17.61 14.40 -1.06
C LEU A 83 -17.91 14.67 -2.53
N TYR A 84 -18.24 13.63 -3.29
CA TYR A 84 -18.47 13.74 -4.75
C TYR A 84 -19.75 13.04 -5.23
N GLY A 85 -20.48 12.42 -4.31
CA GLY A 85 -21.80 11.85 -4.56
C GLY A 85 -22.88 12.90 -4.80
N LYS A 86 -24.12 12.42 -4.87
CA LYS A 86 -25.33 13.23 -5.05
C LYS A 86 -26.27 13.01 -3.86
N ARG A 87 -27.39 13.73 -3.83
CA ARG A 87 -28.39 13.59 -2.76
C ARG A 87 -28.86 12.16 -2.51
N TYR A 88 -28.99 11.34 -3.56
CA TYR A 88 -29.50 9.96 -3.43
C TYR A 88 -28.54 8.97 -2.76
N ASN A 89 -27.24 9.30 -2.66
CA ASN A 89 -26.23 8.51 -1.96
C ASN A 89 -25.57 9.32 -0.84
N ASP A 90 -26.30 10.28 -0.28
CA ASP A 90 -25.86 11.18 0.80
C ASP A 90 -24.49 11.84 0.57
N TYR A 91 -24.26 12.28 -0.68
CA TYR A 91 -23.01 12.91 -1.11
C TYR A 91 -21.78 12.06 -0.79
N MET A 92 -21.89 10.76 -1.08
CA MET A 92 -20.83 9.78 -0.83
C MET A 92 -19.43 10.27 -1.22
N GLY A 93 -18.42 9.95 -0.42
CA GLY A 93 -17.04 10.36 -0.69
C GLY A 93 -15.97 9.48 -0.05
N VAL A 94 -14.75 10.00 -0.07
CA VAL A 94 -13.58 9.39 0.59
C VAL A 94 -12.94 10.38 1.56
N GLY A 95 -12.18 9.88 2.52
CA GLY A 95 -11.39 10.70 3.42
C GLY A 95 -10.15 9.99 3.94
N MET A 96 -9.25 10.79 4.51
CA MET A 96 -7.98 10.35 5.03
C MET A 96 -7.68 11.09 6.34
N ALA A 97 -7.40 10.34 7.40
CA ALA A 97 -7.00 10.85 8.70
C ALA A 97 -5.50 10.64 8.92
N ILE A 98 -4.80 11.68 9.36
CA ILE A 98 -3.35 11.68 9.60
C ILE A 98 -3.08 12.24 11.00
N PRO A 99 -2.18 11.62 11.80
CA PRO A 99 -1.83 12.16 13.11
C PRO A 99 -1.12 13.51 12.97
N LEU A 100 -1.45 14.46 13.86
CA LEU A 100 -0.84 15.80 13.89
C LEU A 100 0.67 15.78 14.15
N SER A 101 1.22 14.68 14.65
CA SER A 101 2.65 14.48 14.85
C SER A 101 3.42 14.24 13.55
N MET A 102 2.74 13.92 12.44
CA MET A 102 3.37 13.63 11.16
C MET A 102 3.53 14.90 10.33
N GLN A 103 4.69 15.06 9.69
CA GLN A 103 4.94 16.18 8.78
C GLN A 103 4.27 15.91 7.43
N LEU A 104 3.26 16.72 7.12
CA LEU A 104 2.59 16.77 5.83
C LEU A 104 3.25 17.83 4.94
N ASN A 105 3.79 17.40 3.79
CA ASN A 105 4.42 18.31 2.83
C ASN A 105 3.42 18.81 1.78
N SER A 106 2.55 17.94 1.29
CA SER A 106 1.56 18.29 0.27
C SER A 106 0.29 17.44 0.37
N ILE A 107 -0.80 17.95 -0.19
CA ILE A 107 -2.06 17.24 -0.36
C ILE A 107 -2.66 17.59 -1.72
N SER A 108 -3.20 16.58 -2.40
CA SER A 108 -3.84 16.69 -3.71
C SER A 108 -5.18 15.99 -3.72
N PHE A 109 -6.20 16.67 -4.23
CA PHE A 109 -7.53 16.13 -4.49
C PHE A 109 -7.72 16.06 -6.00
N ILE A 110 -7.77 14.86 -6.56
CA ILE A 110 -7.81 14.67 -8.01
C ILE A 110 -9.02 13.84 -8.39
N LYS A 111 -9.96 14.45 -9.11
CA LYS A 111 -11.06 13.71 -9.72
C LYS A 111 -10.51 12.95 -10.93
N ILE A 112 -10.57 11.63 -10.87
CA ILE A 112 -9.99 10.78 -11.92
C ILE A 112 -10.66 11.02 -13.28
N GLY A 113 -11.99 11.23 -13.31
CA GLY A 113 -12.69 11.57 -14.54
C GLY A 113 -12.21 12.87 -15.20
N ASP A 114 -11.82 13.88 -14.42
CA ASP A 114 -11.26 15.14 -14.96
C ASP A 114 -9.84 14.93 -15.49
N HIS A 115 -9.03 14.07 -14.83
CA HIS A 115 -7.71 13.71 -15.32
C HIS A 115 -7.79 12.90 -16.63
N ILE A 116 -8.70 11.93 -16.72
CA ILE A 116 -8.99 11.19 -17.97
C ILE A 116 -9.40 12.16 -19.09
N ARG A 117 -10.21 13.18 -18.77
CA ARG A 117 -10.58 14.22 -19.74
C ARG A 117 -9.39 15.03 -20.22
N SER A 118 -8.43 15.34 -19.34
CA SER A 118 -7.23 16.11 -19.69
C SER A 118 -6.31 15.39 -20.69
N ILE A 119 -6.35 14.06 -20.72
CA ILE A 119 -5.57 13.20 -21.62
C ILE A 119 -6.38 12.68 -22.83
N SER A 120 -7.60 13.20 -23.03
CA SER A 120 -8.52 12.81 -24.11
C SER A 120 -8.88 14.03 -24.97
N LYS A 121 -8.74 13.93 -26.30
CA LYS A 121 -9.15 15.00 -27.23
C LYS A 121 -10.40 14.58 -28.00
N PRO A 122 -11.47 15.39 -28.10
CA PRO A 122 -12.59 15.06 -28.98
C PRO A 122 -12.10 14.90 -30.42
N ARG A 123 -12.55 13.87 -31.14
CA ARG A 123 -12.28 13.75 -32.58
C ARG A 123 -13.04 14.85 -33.32
N GLU A 124 -12.41 15.47 -34.31
CA GLU A 124 -13.08 16.48 -35.14
C GLU A 124 -14.25 15.84 -35.92
N GLU A 125 -15.47 16.24 -35.61
CA GLU A 125 -16.63 15.92 -36.45
C GLU A 125 -16.58 16.76 -37.73
N LYS A 126 -16.52 16.11 -38.89
CA LYS A 126 -16.85 16.78 -40.16
C LYS A 126 -18.35 17.11 -40.13
N ALA A 127 -18.68 18.35 -39.77
CA ALA A 127 -20.06 18.83 -39.72
C ALA A 127 -20.72 18.71 -41.11
N ASN A 128 -21.56 17.70 -41.28
CA ASN A 128 -22.44 17.54 -42.44
C ASN A 128 -23.88 17.71 -41.99
N MET A 129 -24.76 18.23 -42.86
CA MET A 129 -26.20 18.46 -42.59
C MET A 129 -26.95 17.21 -42.05
N PHE A 130 -26.38 16.02 -42.24
CA PHE A 130 -26.85 14.74 -41.72
C PHE A 130 -26.65 14.55 -40.20
N THR A 131 -25.71 15.25 -39.55
CA THR A 131 -25.40 15.08 -38.12
C THR A 131 -26.50 15.59 -37.21
N TRP A 132 -27.21 16.65 -37.58
CA TRP A 132 -28.36 17.14 -36.79
C TRP A 132 -29.51 16.11 -36.74
N GLY A 133 -29.84 15.52 -37.90
CA GLY A 133 -30.84 14.47 -37.99
C GLY A 133 -30.42 13.21 -37.23
N TRP A 134 -29.13 12.86 -37.28
CA TRP A 134 -28.57 11.75 -36.51
C TRP A 134 -28.59 12.00 -35.01
N ASN A 135 -28.24 13.20 -34.54
CA ASN A 135 -28.29 13.56 -33.12
C ASN A 135 -29.73 13.59 -32.58
N LEU A 136 -30.68 14.08 -33.38
CA LEU A 136 -32.10 14.03 -33.02
C LEU A 136 -32.63 12.58 -33.01
N TYR A 137 -32.20 11.74 -33.95
CA TYR A 137 -32.50 10.31 -33.97
C TYR A 137 -31.91 9.60 -32.75
N GLN A 138 -30.64 9.84 -32.41
CA GLN A 138 -29.99 9.29 -31.22
C GLN A 138 -30.70 9.74 -29.93
N PHE A 139 -31.10 11.02 -29.84
CA PHE A 139 -31.87 11.54 -28.70
C PHE A 139 -33.28 10.94 -28.61
N ALA A 140 -33.95 10.71 -29.74
CA ALA A 140 -35.25 10.06 -29.76
C ALA A 140 -35.11 8.57 -29.40
N MET A 141 -34.12 7.88 -29.97
CA MET A 141 -33.86 6.46 -29.73
C MET A 141 -33.31 6.19 -28.35
N SER A 142 -32.57 7.10 -27.70
CA SER A 142 -32.11 6.93 -26.32
C SER A 142 -33.26 6.80 -25.32
N LYS A 143 -34.48 7.22 -25.69
CA LYS A 143 -35.71 7.00 -24.90
C LYS A 143 -36.30 5.61 -25.06
N PHE A 144 -35.89 4.84 -26.08
CA PHE A 144 -36.44 3.53 -26.43
C PHE A 144 -35.39 2.40 -26.42
N ILE A 145 -34.11 2.72 -26.64
CA ILE A 145 -32.97 1.81 -26.79
C ILE A 145 -31.78 2.40 -26.02
N GLU A 146 -31.13 1.58 -25.20
CA GLU A 146 -29.88 1.94 -24.54
C GLU A 146 -28.75 1.92 -25.57
N LEU A 147 -28.41 3.08 -26.12
CA LEU A 147 -27.29 3.22 -27.06
C LEU A 147 -25.98 2.95 -26.32
N ALA A 148 -25.10 2.14 -26.91
CA ALA A 148 -23.81 1.80 -26.32
C ALA A 148 -22.99 3.08 -26.10
N SER A 149 -22.80 3.45 -24.83
CA SER A 149 -22.01 4.61 -24.41
C SER A 149 -20.52 4.32 -24.55
N ASP A 150 -19.75 5.24 -25.11
CA ASP A 150 -18.28 5.15 -25.16
C ASP A 150 -17.72 4.94 -23.72
N PRO A 151 -16.88 3.91 -23.48
CA PRO A 151 -16.30 3.66 -22.17
C PRO A 151 -15.47 4.84 -21.63
N TRP A 152 -14.76 5.57 -22.50
CA TRP A 152 -13.97 6.75 -22.11
C TRP A 152 -14.85 7.91 -21.68
N GLU A 153 -15.96 8.14 -22.40
CA GLU A 153 -16.95 9.14 -22.01
C GLU A 153 -17.57 8.79 -20.65
N THR A 154 -17.90 7.51 -20.45
CA THR A 154 -18.42 7.02 -19.17
C THR A 154 -17.41 7.20 -18.05
N ALA A 155 -16.12 6.93 -18.28
CA ALA A 155 -15.04 7.12 -17.31
C ALA A 155 -14.84 8.61 -16.96
N MET A 156 -14.81 9.49 -17.95
CA MET A 156 -14.72 10.95 -17.77
C MET A 156 -15.89 11.54 -16.98
N ALA A 157 -17.06 10.91 -17.01
CA ALA A 157 -18.25 11.34 -16.28
C ALA A 157 -18.24 10.94 -14.80
N LYS A 158 -17.30 10.10 -14.35
CA LYS A 158 -17.21 9.66 -12.95
C LYS A 158 -16.66 10.76 -12.05
N ALA A 159 -17.22 10.87 -10.86
CA ALA A 159 -16.86 11.89 -9.87
C ALA A 159 -15.86 11.40 -8.80
N ASN A 160 -15.51 10.12 -8.84
CA ASN A 160 -14.60 9.47 -7.88
C ASN A 160 -13.27 10.23 -7.79
N THR A 161 -12.87 10.54 -6.56
CA THR A 161 -11.73 11.39 -6.26
C THR A 161 -10.64 10.59 -5.54
N LEU A 162 -9.40 10.74 -6.00
CA LEU A 162 -8.19 10.34 -5.29
C LEU A 162 -7.81 11.47 -4.32
N ILE A 163 -7.64 11.14 -3.03
CA ILE A 163 -6.91 12.00 -2.09
C ILE A 163 -5.51 11.42 -1.99
N CYS A 164 -4.49 12.20 -2.35
CA CYS A 164 -3.09 11.82 -2.24
C CYS A 164 -2.35 12.83 -1.37
N ILE A 165 -1.58 12.34 -0.39
CA ILE A 165 -0.76 13.16 0.49
C ILE A 165 0.71 12.80 0.33
N GLU A 166 1.60 13.75 0.59
CA GLU A 166 3.02 13.49 0.79
C GLU A 166 3.35 13.69 2.27
N VAL A 167 3.84 12.65 2.92
CA VAL A 167 4.28 12.68 4.32
C VAL A 167 5.75 12.32 4.43
N VAL A 168 6.43 12.89 5.43
CA VAL A 168 7.83 12.55 5.72
C VAL A 168 7.87 11.54 6.85
N ILE A 169 8.42 10.37 6.57
CA ILE A 169 8.65 9.31 7.56
C ILE A 169 10.13 9.00 7.56
N ASP A 170 10.80 9.20 8.70
CA ASP A 170 12.26 9.01 8.83
C ASP A 170 13.07 9.80 7.78
N ASN A 171 12.74 11.09 7.59
CA ASN A 171 13.31 11.98 6.58
C ASN A 171 13.14 11.52 5.11
N LYS A 172 12.31 10.50 4.85
CA LYS A 172 11.96 10.04 3.51
C LYS A 172 10.53 10.45 3.17
N PRO A 173 10.31 11.17 2.07
CA PRO A 173 8.97 11.46 1.59
C PRO A 173 8.31 10.19 1.04
N ILE A 174 7.06 9.97 1.42
CA ILE A 174 6.23 8.85 0.97
C ILE A 174 4.86 9.40 0.57
N HIS A 175 4.38 8.96 -0.58
CA HIS A 175 3.05 9.33 -1.07
C HIS A 175 2.00 8.32 -0.61
N ILE A 176 0.86 8.78 -0.12
CA ILE A 176 -0.23 7.91 0.35
C ILE A 176 -1.52 8.36 -0.31
N GLY A 177 -2.14 7.45 -1.07
CA GLY A 177 -3.40 7.66 -1.77
C GLY A 177 -4.55 6.89 -1.12
N THR A 178 -5.74 7.50 -1.09
CA THR A 178 -7.01 6.78 -0.88
C THR A 178 -7.94 6.98 -2.06
N TYR A 179 -8.60 5.90 -2.48
CA TYR A 179 -9.55 5.92 -3.58
C TYR A 179 -10.72 4.98 -3.31
N HIS A 180 -11.90 5.33 -3.85
CA HIS A 180 -13.03 4.42 -3.94
C HIS A 180 -13.41 4.32 -5.42
N MET A 181 -13.16 3.15 -6.01
CA MET A 181 -13.42 2.89 -7.43
C MET A 181 -14.92 2.94 -7.74
N PRO A 182 -15.35 3.46 -8.90
CA PRO A 182 -16.75 3.37 -9.29
C PRO A 182 -17.23 1.91 -9.39
N CYS A 183 -18.28 1.57 -8.65
CA CYS A 183 -18.95 0.27 -8.73
C CYS A 183 -19.71 0.12 -10.07
N LEU A 184 -19.01 -0.36 -11.10
CA LEU A 184 -19.52 -0.55 -12.45
C LEU A 184 -19.20 -1.97 -12.97
N TYR A 185 -19.51 -3.00 -12.18
CA TYR A 185 -19.19 -4.40 -12.50
C TYR A 185 -19.75 -4.88 -13.86
N LYS A 186 -20.81 -4.25 -14.38
CA LYS A 186 -21.35 -4.50 -15.73
C LYS A 186 -20.60 -3.80 -16.86
N LYS A 187 -19.62 -2.93 -16.53
CA LYS A 187 -18.79 -2.15 -17.46
C LYS A 187 -17.31 -2.26 -17.05
N PRO A 188 -16.71 -3.46 -17.09
CA PRO A 188 -15.32 -3.69 -16.67
C PRO A 188 -14.31 -2.81 -17.43
N ASP A 189 -14.59 -2.46 -18.69
CA ASP A 189 -13.71 -1.59 -19.48
C ASP A 189 -13.56 -0.18 -18.88
N VAL A 190 -14.63 0.36 -18.29
CA VAL A 190 -14.61 1.67 -17.61
C VAL A 190 -13.75 1.58 -16.35
N MET A 191 -13.89 0.49 -15.61
CA MET A 191 -13.11 0.24 -14.39
C MET A 191 -11.63 0.02 -14.74
N ALA A 192 -11.33 -0.65 -15.85
CA ALA A 192 -9.95 -0.85 -16.33
C ALA A 192 -9.29 0.48 -16.72
N ILE A 193 -10.01 1.39 -17.40
CA ILE A 193 -9.52 2.75 -17.67
C ILE A 193 -9.17 3.47 -16.36
N HIS A 194 -10.08 3.44 -15.37
CA HIS A 194 -9.84 4.05 -14.07
C HIS A 194 -8.64 3.44 -13.34
N CYS A 195 -8.51 2.11 -13.30
CA CYS A 195 -7.38 1.43 -12.67
C CYS A 195 -6.06 1.82 -13.32
N SER A 196 -6.00 1.77 -14.66
CA SER A 196 -4.79 2.10 -15.42
C SER A 196 -4.36 3.54 -15.19
N VAL A 197 -5.29 4.48 -15.32
CA VAL A 197 -5.01 5.91 -15.17
C VAL A 197 -4.68 6.26 -13.72
N LEU A 198 -5.38 5.67 -12.74
CA LEU A 198 -5.09 5.86 -11.32
C LEU A 198 -3.67 5.38 -10.98
N LYS A 199 -3.27 4.21 -11.48
CA LYS A 199 -1.92 3.67 -11.28
C LYS A 199 -0.86 4.63 -11.80
N ASP A 200 -0.96 5.03 -13.06
CA ASP A 200 0.04 5.91 -13.69
C ASP A 200 0.06 7.28 -13.04
N LEU A 201 -1.10 7.80 -12.61
CA LEU A 201 -1.18 9.04 -11.84
C LEU A 201 -0.46 8.93 -10.49
N MET A 202 -0.58 7.81 -9.77
CA MET A 202 0.16 7.60 -8.53
C MET A 202 1.67 7.59 -8.76
N PHE A 203 2.15 6.94 -9.83
CA PHE A 203 3.57 6.99 -10.21
C PHE A 203 4.03 8.41 -10.56
N GLN A 204 3.20 9.18 -11.26
CA GLN A 204 3.50 10.58 -11.59
C GLN A 204 3.56 11.46 -10.35
N LEU A 205 2.60 11.34 -9.44
CA LEU A 205 2.57 12.10 -8.18
C LEU A 205 3.77 11.76 -7.31
N ALA A 206 4.11 10.48 -7.19
CA ALA A 206 5.24 10.04 -6.39
C ALA A 206 6.60 10.45 -6.97
N ALA A 207 6.68 10.81 -8.25
CA ALA A 207 7.91 11.28 -8.91
C ALA A 207 9.14 10.36 -8.67
N GLY A 208 8.91 9.04 -8.66
CA GLY A 208 9.95 8.03 -8.40
C GLY A 208 10.18 7.67 -6.93
N GLN A 209 9.46 8.29 -5.98
CA GLN A 209 9.46 7.92 -4.57
C GLN A 209 8.54 6.74 -4.28
N ASP A 210 8.69 6.17 -3.08
CA ASP A 210 7.82 5.11 -2.58
C ASP A 210 6.39 5.66 -2.36
N PHE A 211 5.39 4.83 -2.64
CA PHE A 211 4.00 5.19 -2.37
C PHE A 211 3.13 4.00 -1.98
N ILE A 212 2.02 4.33 -1.30
CA ILE A 212 0.97 3.40 -0.90
C ILE A 212 -0.36 3.93 -1.46
N LEU A 213 -1.19 3.04 -1.98
CA LEU A 213 -2.53 3.33 -2.48
C LEU A 213 -3.50 2.36 -1.83
N ALA A 214 -4.39 2.86 -0.98
CA ALA A 214 -5.35 2.06 -0.23
C ALA A 214 -6.79 2.40 -0.62
N GLY A 215 -7.70 1.44 -0.56
CA GLY A 215 -9.10 1.74 -0.85
C GLY A 215 -9.98 0.54 -1.14
N ASP A 216 -11.24 0.85 -1.40
CA ASP A 216 -12.21 -0.06 -2.02
C ASP A 216 -12.08 0.08 -3.54
N PHE A 217 -11.59 -0.97 -4.19
CA PHE A 217 -11.39 -0.98 -5.63
C PHE A 217 -12.55 -1.62 -6.38
N ASN A 218 -13.54 -2.21 -5.72
CA ASN A 218 -14.65 -2.92 -6.37
C ASN A 218 -14.20 -3.98 -7.41
N ILE A 219 -13.00 -4.55 -7.26
CA ILE A 219 -12.42 -5.54 -8.19
C ILE A 219 -11.98 -6.79 -7.42
N LYS A 220 -12.11 -7.95 -8.06
CA LYS A 220 -11.67 -9.23 -7.52
C LYS A 220 -10.23 -9.55 -7.96
N PRO A 221 -9.48 -10.40 -7.22
CA PRO A 221 -8.09 -10.74 -7.56
C PRO A 221 -7.89 -11.37 -8.95
N LEU A 222 -8.95 -11.95 -9.53
CA LEU A 222 -8.92 -12.56 -10.87
C LEU A 222 -9.41 -11.62 -11.99
N ASP A 223 -9.87 -10.42 -11.64
CA ASP A 223 -10.38 -9.48 -12.64
C ASP A 223 -9.24 -8.84 -13.43
N ILE A 224 -9.50 -8.55 -14.71
CA ILE A 224 -8.55 -7.83 -15.58
C ILE A 224 -8.10 -6.49 -14.95
N CYS A 225 -8.97 -5.83 -14.20
CA CYS A 225 -8.67 -4.59 -13.50
C CYS A 225 -7.59 -4.77 -12.42
N TYR A 226 -7.56 -5.92 -11.74
CA TYR A 226 -6.53 -6.23 -10.76
C TYR A 226 -5.19 -6.53 -11.47
N GLN A 227 -5.23 -7.22 -12.61
CA GLN A 227 -4.05 -7.49 -13.44
C GLN A 227 -3.43 -6.19 -13.98
N VAL A 228 -4.26 -5.22 -14.41
CA VAL A 228 -3.81 -3.87 -14.83
C VAL A 228 -2.96 -3.18 -13.76
N LEU A 229 -3.27 -3.41 -12.49
CA LEU A 229 -2.55 -2.84 -11.36
C LEU A 229 -1.28 -3.62 -11.01
N THR A 230 -1.28 -4.95 -11.15
CA THR A 230 -0.28 -5.82 -10.49
C THR A 230 0.62 -6.64 -11.43
N GLU A 231 0.24 -6.80 -12.70
CA GLU A 231 0.95 -7.67 -13.64
C GLU A 231 1.65 -6.87 -14.74
N LYS A 232 2.83 -7.34 -15.12
CA LYS A 232 3.51 -6.91 -16.35
C LYS A 232 2.84 -7.62 -17.53
N ASP A 233 2.68 -6.90 -18.63
CA ASP A 233 2.19 -7.47 -19.90
C ASP A 233 0.90 -8.29 -19.75
N TYR A 234 -0.08 -7.77 -19.01
CA TYR A 234 -1.40 -8.41 -18.91
C TYR A 234 -1.99 -8.57 -20.33
N ASN A 235 -2.41 -9.80 -20.66
CA ASN A 235 -2.75 -10.23 -22.02
C ASN A 235 -3.71 -9.26 -22.73
N GLY A 236 -3.25 -8.64 -23.83
CA GLY A 236 -4.10 -7.85 -24.72
C GLY A 236 -4.23 -6.38 -24.32
N CYS A 237 -3.10 -5.70 -24.13
CA CYS A 237 -3.01 -4.26 -23.90
C CYS A 237 -3.69 -3.46 -25.02
N ASN A 238 -5.00 -3.29 -24.89
CA ASN A 238 -5.78 -2.23 -25.50
C ASN A 238 -6.91 -1.96 -24.51
N LEU A 239 -6.73 -0.94 -23.67
CA LEU A 239 -7.90 -0.21 -23.16
C LEU A 239 -8.85 0.02 -24.34
N PRO A 240 -10.17 -0.03 -24.13
CA PRO A 240 -11.13 0.02 -25.24
C PRO A 240 -10.82 1.20 -26.15
N GLU A 241 -10.87 1.02 -27.47
CA GLU A 241 -10.74 2.16 -28.38
C GLU A 241 -11.94 3.10 -28.18
N SER A 242 -11.68 4.40 -28.29
CA SER A 242 -12.74 5.40 -28.29
C SER A 242 -13.12 5.76 -29.72
N SER A 243 -14.43 5.66 -30.02
CA SER A 243 -15.02 6.16 -31.26
C SER A 243 -15.17 7.68 -31.26
N THR A 244 -15.26 8.29 -30.07
CA THR A 244 -15.61 9.71 -29.89
C THR A 244 -14.37 10.58 -29.61
N TYR A 245 -13.34 9.99 -29.02
CA TYR A 245 -12.13 10.68 -28.58
C TYR A 245 -10.87 10.09 -29.22
N GLU A 246 -9.89 10.95 -29.45
CA GLU A 246 -8.50 10.59 -29.69
C GLU A 246 -7.80 10.52 -28.33
N ILE A 247 -7.32 9.33 -27.98
CA ILE A 247 -6.72 9.03 -26.68
C ILE A 247 -5.19 9.03 -26.82
N SER A 248 -4.53 10.05 -26.25
CA SER A 248 -3.06 10.14 -26.23
C SER A 248 -2.43 9.28 -25.14
N TYR A 249 -3.22 8.86 -24.15
CA TYR A 249 -2.78 8.03 -23.04
C TYR A 249 -2.28 6.66 -23.52
N ARG A 250 -1.16 6.23 -22.93
CA ARG A 250 -0.59 4.88 -23.11
C ARG A 250 -0.28 4.33 -21.72
N PRO A 251 -0.94 3.24 -21.30
CA PRO A 251 -0.68 2.60 -20.01
C PRO A 251 0.80 2.26 -19.83
N ASN A 252 1.37 2.58 -18.66
CA ASN A 252 2.70 2.09 -18.30
C ASN A 252 2.59 0.64 -17.80
N THR A 253 3.04 -0.33 -18.59
CA THR A 253 3.01 -1.77 -18.23
C THR A 253 4.23 -2.24 -17.45
N GLU A 254 5.30 -1.44 -17.41
CA GLU A 254 6.55 -1.81 -16.72
C GLU A 254 6.48 -1.59 -15.21
N GLN A 255 5.71 -0.59 -14.81
CA GLN A 255 5.51 -0.21 -13.43
C GLN A 255 4.19 -0.82 -12.90
N VAL A 256 4.34 -1.71 -11.93
CA VAL A 256 3.24 -2.46 -11.31
C VAL A 256 3.21 -2.24 -9.81
N LEU A 257 2.05 -2.43 -9.21
CA LEU A 257 1.83 -2.35 -7.78
C LEU A 257 1.95 -3.74 -7.15
N LYS A 258 2.44 -3.78 -5.91
CA LYS A 258 2.40 -4.97 -5.04
C LYS A 258 1.21 -4.83 -4.08
N SER A 259 0.51 -5.93 -3.78
CA SER A 259 -0.48 -5.96 -2.70
C SER A 259 0.18 -6.28 -1.37
N ALA A 260 -0.15 -5.54 -0.31
CA ALA A 260 0.42 -5.78 1.02
C ALA A 260 0.05 -7.16 1.57
N TYR A 261 -1.18 -7.62 1.36
CA TYR A 261 -1.62 -8.94 1.82
C TYR A 261 -0.97 -10.06 1.03
N ARG A 262 -0.96 -9.96 -0.31
CA ARG A 262 -0.29 -10.94 -1.16
C ARG A 262 1.21 -11.04 -0.86
N GLU A 263 1.89 -9.91 -0.64
CA GLU A 263 3.31 -9.88 -0.25
C GLU A 263 3.53 -10.56 1.10
N LYS A 264 2.68 -10.28 2.11
CA LYS A 264 2.89 -10.77 3.47
C LYS A 264 2.45 -12.23 3.68
N ASN A 265 1.32 -12.61 3.09
CA ASN A 265 0.66 -13.90 3.32
C ASN A 265 0.82 -14.87 2.13
N GLY A 266 1.35 -14.41 1.00
CA GLY A 266 1.46 -15.19 -0.24
C GLY A 266 0.18 -15.21 -1.09
N ALA A 267 -0.94 -14.71 -0.56
CA ALA A 267 -2.23 -14.62 -1.24
C ALA A 267 -3.03 -13.41 -0.76
N GLU A 268 -4.00 -12.98 -1.55
CA GLU A 268 -5.01 -12.03 -1.10
C GLU A 268 -5.94 -12.67 -0.05
N PRO A 269 -6.62 -11.87 0.80
CA PRO A 269 -7.64 -12.40 1.69
C PRO A 269 -8.71 -13.18 0.94
N VAL A 270 -9.41 -14.08 1.66
CA VAL A 270 -10.57 -14.79 1.10
C VAL A 270 -11.67 -13.78 0.74
N TYR A 271 -11.93 -12.84 1.63
CA TYR A 271 -12.89 -11.77 1.40
C TYR A 271 -12.54 -10.51 2.20
N THR A 272 -13.04 -9.38 1.70
CA THR A 272 -13.09 -8.11 2.42
C THR A 272 -14.49 -7.51 2.40
N ASP A 273 -15.38 -7.96 1.52
CA ASP A 273 -16.82 -7.67 1.50
C ASP A 273 -17.59 -9.00 1.64
N PHE A 274 -18.55 -9.01 2.56
CA PHE A 274 -19.51 -10.08 2.70
C PHE A 274 -20.93 -9.54 2.95
N SER A 275 -21.81 -9.70 1.96
CA SER A 275 -23.18 -9.20 2.02
C SER A 275 -24.16 -10.14 1.31
N ASP A 276 -25.39 -10.21 1.83
CA ASP A 276 -26.50 -10.90 1.19
C ASP A 276 -27.62 -9.90 0.90
N THR A 277 -27.70 -9.49 -0.37
CA THR A 277 -28.68 -8.51 -0.84
C THR A 277 -29.48 -9.09 -2.01
N PRO A 278 -30.72 -8.62 -2.29
CA PRO A 278 -31.49 -9.13 -3.43
C PRO A 278 -30.78 -9.00 -4.78
N SER A 279 -29.93 -7.98 -4.94
CA SER A 279 -29.12 -7.76 -6.14
C SER A 279 -27.91 -8.68 -6.24
N SER A 280 -27.36 -9.09 -5.10
CA SER A 280 -26.13 -9.88 -5.00
C SER A 280 -26.25 -10.91 -3.87
N PRO A 281 -26.99 -12.02 -4.08
CA PRO A 281 -27.18 -13.03 -3.03
C PRO A 281 -25.86 -13.72 -2.67
N ASN A 282 -25.58 -13.85 -1.38
CA ASN A 282 -24.37 -14.44 -0.78
C ASN A 282 -23.07 -13.95 -1.41
N PHE A 283 -22.94 -12.64 -1.62
CA PHE A 283 -21.71 -12.06 -2.14
C PHE A 283 -20.60 -12.13 -1.09
N CYS A 284 -19.45 -12.70 -1.48
CA CYS A 284 -18.28 -12.84 -0.64
C CYS A 284 -17.05 -12.75 -1.54
N ALA A 285 -16.30 -11.66 -1.42
CA ALA A 285 -15.11 -11.44 -2.25
C ALA A 285 -14.16 -10.41 -1.63
N THR A 286 -12.91 -10.45 -2.08
CA THR A 286 -11.92 -9.40 -1.80
C THR A 286 -12.07 -8.27 -2.79
N LEU A 287 -12.39 -7.08 -2.28
CA LEU A 287 -12.59 -5.84 -3.04
C LEU A 287 -11.69 -4.69 -2.56
N ASP A 288 -11.20 -4.78 -1.32
CA ASP A 288 -10.40 -3.77 -0.66
C ASP A 288 -8.92 -4.15 -0.69
N TYR A 289 -8.07 -3.19 -1.03
CA TYR A 289 -6.63 -3.45 -1.17
C TYR A 289 -5.80 -2.33 -0.56
N ILE A 290 -4.62 -2.71 -0.06
CA ILE A 290 -3.53 -1.79 0.24
C ILE A 290 -2.40 -2.14 -0.72
N PHE A 291 -2.37 -1.42 -1.84
CA PHE A 291 -1.31 -1.53 -2.84
C PHE A 291 -0.14 -0.63 -2.49
N PHE A 292 1.06 -1.00 -2.92
CA PHE A 292 2.25 -0.17 -2.74
C PHE A 292 3.26 -0.39 -3.86
N ASN A 293 4.18 0.56 -4.00
CA ASN A 293 5.32 0.46 -4.89
C ASN A 293 6.60 0.91 -4.18
N GLY A 294 7.74 0.48 -4.73
CA GLY A 294 9.06 0.90 -4.29
C GLY A 294 9.67 -0.04 -3.25
N HIS A 295 10.47 0.53 -2.35
CA HIS A 295 11.35 -0.20 -1.43
C HIS A 295 10.74 -0.48 -0.05
N LEU A 296 9.43 -0.26 0.11
CA LEU A 296 8.71 -0.54 1.34
C LEU A 296 8.67 -2.05 1.62
N THR A 297 8.88 -2.44 2.87
CA THR A 297 8.73 -3.83 3.34
C THR A 297 7.47 -3.95 4.18
N VAL A 298 6.64 -4.95 3.89
CA VAL A 298 5.42 -5.21 4.68
C VAL A 298 5.79 -6.03 5.92
N GLU A 299 5.77 -5.40 7.08
CA GLU A 299 6.10 -6.04 8.36
C GLU A 299 4.97 -6.98 8.79
N LYS A 300 3.72 -6.48 8.76
CA LYS A 300 2.52 -7.22 9.14
C LYS A 300 1.28 -6.65 8.48
N VAL A 301 0.26 -7.50 8.35
CA VAL A 301 -1.10 -7.12 7.96
C VAL A 301 -2.06 -7.47 9.08
N LEU A 302 -3.24 -6.83 9.11
CA LEU A 302 -4.32 -7.22 10.02
C LEU A 302 -4.82 -8.61 9.61
N GLU A 303 -4.95 -9.52 10.56
CA GLU A 303 -5.48 -10.85 10.29
C GLU A 303 -6.98 -10.76 10.04
N LEU A 304 -7.42 -11.32 8.91
CA LEU A 304 -8.82 -11.38 8.52
C LEU A 304 -9.33 -12.82 8.65
N PRO A 305 -10.60 -13.03 9.01
CA PRO A 305 -11.19 -14.36 9.10
C PRO A 305 -11.22 -15.05 7.74
N ASP A 306 -10.97 -16.37 7.73
CA ASP A 306 -11.04 -17.18 6.51
C ASP A 306 -12.48 -17.47 6.05
N HIS A 307 -13.46 -17.27 6.94
CA HIS A 307 -14.88 -17.52 6.68
C HIS A 307 -15.75 -16.51 7.43
N PRO A 308 -16.88 -16.07 6.83
CA PRO A 308 -17.85 -15.24 7.52
C PRO A 308 -18.37 -15.89 8.80
N SER A 309 -18.53 -15.07 9.84
CA SER A 309 -19.03 -15.49 11.15
C SER A 309 -20.57 -15.46 11.26
N SER A 310 -21.23 -14.80 10.31
CA SER A 310 -22.67 -14.60 10.24
C SER A 310 -23.20 -14.92 8.83
N GLU A 311 -24.51 -14.84 8.63
CA GLU A 311 -25.15 -15.07 7.32
C GLU A 311 -25.04 -13.91 6.34
N SER A 312 -24.79 -12.69 6.83
CA SER A 312 -24.52 -11.47 6.07
C SER A 312 -23.92 -10.43 7.00
N TYR A 313 -23.09 -9.53 6.48
CA TYR A 313 -22.80 -8.25 7.13
C TYR A 313 -23.58 -7.11 6.45
N PRO A 314 -23.84 -5.97 7.11
CA PRO A 314 -23.61 -5.69 8.54
C PRO A 314 -24.40 -6.61 9.48
N ASP A 315 -23.95 -6.73 10.73
CA ASP A 315 -24.62 -7.46 11.81
C ASP A 315 -24.42 -6.78 13.18
N GLU A 316 -24.68 -7.50 14.28
CA GLU A 316 -24.50 -6.99 15.65
C GLU A 316 -23.09 -6.46 15.94
N THR A 317 -22.07 -7.10 15.35
CA THR A 317 -20.65 -6.89 15.61
C THR A 317 -19.89 -6.28 14.42
N HIS A 318 -20.41 -6.43 13.21
CA HIS A 318 -19.84 -5.90 11.96
C HIS A 318 -20.67 -4.71 11.48
N PRO A 319 -20.19 -3.46 11.62
CA PRO A 319 -20.97 -2.26 11.30
C PRO A 319 -20.97 -1.88 9.81
N SER A 320 -20.30 -2.67 8.97
CA SER A 320 -20.20 -2.51 7.53
C SER A 320 -20.26 -3.89 6.90
N ASP A 321 -20.69 -3.97 5.64
CA ASP A 321 -20.53 -5.15 4.79
C ASP A 321 -19.06 -5.42 4.44
N HIS A 322 -18.22 -4.38 4.52
CA HIS A 322 -16.78 -4.52 4.39
C HIS A 322 -16.09 -4.78 5.74
N LEU A 323 -14.96 -5.49 5.68
CA LEU A 323 -14.00 -5.64 6.77
C LEU A 323 -12.96 -4.52 6.69
N MET A 324 -12.55 -4.02 7.86
CA MET A 324 -11.40 -3.13 7.96
C MET A 324 -10.13 -3.91 7.61
N ILE A 325 -9.28 -3.34 6.76
CA ILE A 325 -7.97 -3.92 6.42
C ILE A 325 -6.85 -2.99 6.86
N ALA A 326 -5.70 -3.54 7.25
CA ALA A 326 -4.54 -2.72 7.61
C ALA A 326 -3.21 -3.39 7.30
N ALA A 327 -2.19 -2.58 7.00
CA ALA A 327 -0.83 -3.02 6.75
C ALA A 327 0.18 -2.10 7.44
N THR A 328 1.21 -2.67 8.05
CA THR A 328 2.35 -1.95 8.65
C THR A 328 3.56 -2.10 7.76
N PHE A 329 4.10 -0.97 7.31
CA PHE A 329 5.28 -0.91 6.47
C PHE A 329 6.48 -0.47 7.31
N GLN A 330 7.59 -1.17 7.16
CA GLN A 330 8.86 -0.83 7.78
C GLN A 330 9.79 -0.19 6.75
N LEU A 331 10.42 0.91 7.15
CA LEU A 331 11.55 1.50 6.44
C LEU A 331 12.82 0.76 6.85
N SER A 332 13.53 0.19 5.88
CA SER A 332 14.59 -0.80 6.09
C SER A 332 15.75 -0.31 6.98
N GLU A 333 16.00 -1.02 8.10
CA GLU A 333 17.20 -0.86 8.96
C GLU A 333 18.48 -1.23 8.20
N ASP A 334 18.39 -2.24 7.33
CA ASP A 334 19.51 -2.77 6.56
C ASP A 334 20.08 -1.74 5.58
N PHE A 335 19.30 -0.70 5.23
CA PHE A 335 19.76 0.48 4.53
C PHE A 335 20.89 1.18 5.31
N LEU A 336 20.68 1.46 6.60
CA LEU A 336 21.65 2.23 7.39
C LEU A 336 22.98 1.48 7.52
N PHE A 337 22.96 0.18 7.81
CA PHE A 337 24.18 -0.60 7.88
C PHE A 337 24.88 -0.67 6.52
N PHE A 338 24.16 -1.04 5.45
CA PHE A 338 24.76 -1.17 4.13
C PHE A 338 25.44 0.13 3.68
N TRP A 339 24.76 1.27 3.79
CA TRP A 339 25.30 2.55 3.32
C TRP A 339 26.45 3.05 4.20
N THR A 340 26.37 2.89 5.52
CA THR A 340 27.50 3.26 6.40
C THR A 340 28.71 2.37 6.13
N HIS A 341 28.52 1.07 5.94
CA HIS A 341 29.58 0.14 5.60
C HIS A 341 30.20 0.45 4.23
N TYR A 342 29.37 0.67 3.20
CA TYR A 342 29.82 1.07 1.88
C TYR A 342 30.61 2.38 1.90
N LEU A 343 30.17 3.38 2.68
CA LEU A 343 30.89 4.64 2.88
C LEU A 343 32.23 4.42 3.58
N PHE A 344 32.30 3.52 4.56
CA PHE A 344 33.52 3.15 5.24
C PHE A 344 34.57 2.50 4.33
N HIS A 345 34.17 2.02 3.15
CA HIS A 345 35.10 1.56 2.09
C HIS A 345 35.55 2.65 1.12
N THR A 346 35.10 3.89 1.28
CA THR A 346 35.70 5.03 0.56
C THR A 346 37.15 5.25 1.02
N ARG A 347 38.02 5.72 0.12
CA ARG A 347 39.48 5.78 0.35
C ARG A 347 39.89 6.39 1.69
N TRP A 348 39.22 7.46 2.12
CA TRP A 348 39.55 8.16 3.35
C TRP A 348 39.04 7.42 4.60
N LEU A 349 37.76 7.02 4.61
CA LEU A 349 37.14 6.33 5.74
C LEU A 349 37.76 4.94 5.92
N TYR A 350 38.08 4.25 4.82
CA TYR A 350 38.77 2.97 4.87
C TYR A 350 40.12 3.14 5.56
N LYS A 351 40.95 4.06 5.08
CA LYS A 351 42.31 4.24 5.60
C LYS A 351 42.37 4.58 7.09
N HIS A 352 41.42 5.39 7.59
CA HIS A 352 41.49 5.94 8.96
C HIS A 352 40.55 5.26 9.96
N ILE A 353 39.46 4.65 9.49
CA ILE A 353 38.41 4.08 10.34
C ILE A 353 38.35 2.56 10.11
N HIS A 354 37.95 2.13 8.92
CA HIS A 354 37.52 0.75 8.67
C HIS A 354 38.66 -0.25 8.39
N LYS A 355 39.87 0.24 8.06
CA LYS A 355 41.06 -0.60 7.87
C LYS A 355 41.38 -1.45 9.10
N LYS A 356 41.04 -0.98 10.30
CA LYS A 356 41.26 -1.72 11.55
C LYS A 356 40.39 -2.98 11.63
N HIS A 357 39.13 -2.89 11.17
CA HIS A 357 38.21 -4.03 11.09
C HIS A 357 38.69 -5.08 10.08
N HIS A 358 39.22 -4.64 8.94
CA HIS A 358 39.82 -5.50 7.89
C HIS A 358 41.23 -6.01 8.20
N ILE A 359 41.75 -5.84 9.42
CA ILE A 359 43.08 -6.39 9.79
C ILE A 359 43.09 -7.92 9.66
N PHE A 360 41.95 -8.56 9.94
CA PHE A 360 41.81 -10.00 9.91
C PHE A 360 41.00 -10.42 8.69
N LYS A 361 41.70 -10.90 7.65
CA LYS A 361 41.07 -11.41 6.42
C LYS A 361 40.15 -12.63 6.64
N GLN A 362 40.33 -13.32 7.77
CA GLN A 362 39.47 -14.38 8.26
C GLN A 362 39.12 -14.02 9.69
N PRO A 363 38.00 -13.31 9.91
CA PRO A 363 37.60 -12.92 11.25
C PRO A 363 37.19 -14.15 12.07
N THR A 364 37.26 -14.00 13.39
CA THR A 364 36.64 -14.95 14.33
C THR A 364 35.59 -14.20 15.16
N GLY A 365 34.63 -14.93 15.73
CA GLY A 365 33.52 -14.35 16.48
C GLY A 365 33.93 -13.56 17.74
N VAL A 366 35.21 -13.58 18.13
CA VAL A 366 35.76 -12.71 19.20
C VAL A 366 36.36 -11.43 18.62
N VAL A 367 36.88 -11.50 17.39
CA VAL A 367 37.63 -10.42 16.74
C VAL A 367 36.71 -9.36 16.14
N PHE A 368 35.41 -9.62 15.95
CA PHE A 368 34.45 -8.61 15.43
C PHE A 368 34.41 -7.31 16.26
N VAL A 369 34.73 -7.38 17.56
CA VAL A 369 34.78 -6.20 18.44
C VAL A 369 36.01 -5.30 18.18
N ILE A 370 36.99 -5.79 17.41
CA ILE A 370 38.22 -5.06 17.09
C ILE A 370 37.96 -4.14 15.90
N ALA A 371 37.34 -3.01 16.18
CA ALA A 371 37.06 -1.95 15.21
C ALA A 371 37.56 -0.58 15.71
N ASN A 372 37.47 0.44 14.86
CA ASN A 372 37.63 1.82 15.29
C ASN A 372 36.43 2.23 16.17
N PRO A 373 36.58 3.10 17.19
CA PRO A 373 35.45 3.56 18.01
C PRO A 373 34.30 4.18 17.20
N TRP A 374 34.61 4.93 16.14
CA TRP A 374 33.60 5.55 15.28
C TRP A 374 32.83 4.53 14.44
N GLU A 375 33.53 3.51 13.98
CA GLU A 375 32.90 2.38 13.29
C GLU A 375 32.02 1.58 14.23
N SER A 376 32.53 1.27 15.42
CA SER A 376 31.77 0.58 16.46
C SER A 376 30.51 1.37 16.83
N LEU A 377 30.59 2.70 16.92
CA LEU A 377 29.44 3.54 17.22
C LEU A 377 28.44 3.60 16.06
N LEU A 378 28.90 3.89 14.84
CA LEU A 378 28.02 4.21 13.70
C LEU A 378 27.49 2.97 12.97
N GLN A 379 28.26 1.88 12.93
CA GLN A 379 27.89 0.67 12.19
C GLN A 379 27.37 -0.42 13.13
N ASN A 380 27.97 -0.59 14.32
CA ASN A 380 27.54 -1.66 15.25
C ASN A 380 26.47 -1.15 16.24
N GLN A 381 26.74 -0.07 16.98
CA GLN A 381 25.82 0.40 18.02
C GLN A 381 24.60 1.09 17.43
N LEU A 382 24.79 2.05 16.52
CA LEU A 382 23.67 2.79 15.95
C LEU A 382 22.71 1.85 15.20
N ALA A 383 23.21 0.92 14.38
CA ALA A 383 22.36 -0.05 13.70
C ALA A 383 21.60 -0.96 14.68
N VAL A 384 22.25 -1.45 15.75
CA VAL A 384 21.60 -2.34 16.72
C VAL A 384 20.58 -1.61 17.60
N TRP A 385 20.87 -0.38 18.01
CA TRP A 385 20.04 0.38 18.96
C TRP A 385 18.96 1.23 18.30
N ILE A 386 19.10 1.57 17.02
CA ILE A 386 18.08 2.37 16.33
C ILE A 386 16.74 1.64 16.31
N VAL A 387 16.74 0.31 16.16
CA VAL A 387 15.50 -0.48 16.13
C VAL A 387 14.78 -0.56 17.48
N PRO A 388 15.46 -0.90 18.60
CA PRO A 388 14.85 -0.87 19.93
C PRO A 388 14.32 0.50 20.37
N ILE A 389 14.90 1.61 19.86
CA ILE A 389 14.36 2.96 20.12
C ILE A 389 12.92 3.07 19.60
N PHE A 390 12.59 2.38 18.51
CA PHE A 390 11.26 2.33 17.91
C PHE A 390 10.37 1.21 18.45
N PHE A 391 10.82 0.41 19.44
CA PHE A 391 9.93 -0.55 20.09
C PHE A 391 8.91 0.19 20.97
N LYS A 392 7.63 -0.07 20.70
CA LYS A 392 6.48 0.51 21.41
C LYS A 392 6.57 0.32 22.92
N GLU A 393 6.86 -0.91 23.36
CA GLU A 393 7.08 -1.23 24.76
C GLU A 393 8.53 -1.65 24.97
N LYS A 394 9.21 -0.93 25.84
CA LYS A 394 10.61 -1.20 26.21
C LYS A 394 10.69 -2.30 27.26
N HIS A 395 9.97 -3.40 27.04
CA HIS A 395 10.10 -4.57 27.88
C HIS A 395 11.56 -5.05 27.81
N LEU A 396 12.19 -5.13 28.99
CA LEU A 396 13.59 -5.52 29.10
C LEU A 396 13.86 -6.84 28.37
N PHE A 397 12.93 -7.79 28.47
CA PHE A 397 13.03 -9.06 27.74
C PHE A 397 13.11 -8.88 26.23
N THR A 398 12.23 -8.07 25.61
CA THR A 398 12.21 -7.82 24.17
C THR A 398 13.50 -7.14 23.69
N ILE A 399 13.98 -6.16 24.45
CA ILE A 399 15.25 -5.48 24.15
C ILE A 399 16.42 -6.45 24.30
N CYS A 400 16.47 -7.24 25.37
CA CYS A 400 17.51 -8.25 25.58
C CYS A 400 17.48 -9.34 24.51
N LEU A 401 16.29 -9.79 24.10
CA LEU A 401 16.13 -10.78 23.04
C LEU A 401 16.59 -10.22 21.69
N TRP A 402 16.22 -8.98 21.37
CA TRP A 402 16.72 -8.31 20.18
C TRP A 402 18.24 -8.19 20.19
N VAL A 403 18.82 -7.61 21.25
CA VAL A 403 20.28 -7.48 21.38
C VAL A 403 20.96 -8.84 21.30
N PHE A 404 20.39 -9.87 21.93
CA PHE A 404 20.90 -11.24 21.84
C PHE A 404 20.92 -11.74 20.40
N ILE A 405 19.82 -11.63 19.66
CA ILE A 405 19.73 -12.02 18.24
C ILE A 405 20.77 -11.26 17.43
N ARG A 406 20.92 -9.94 17.63
CA ARG A 406 21.87 -9.11 16.88
C ARG A 406 23.31 -9.49 17.16
N VAL A 407 23.69 -9.62 18.43
CA VAL A 407 25.04 -10.02 18.82
C VAL A 407 25.34 -11.43 18.29
N TYR A 408 24.40 -12.35 18.45
CA TYR A 408 24.52 -13.70 17.95
C TYR A 408 24.79 -13.73 16.43
N GLN A 409 24.01 -12.95 15.68
CA GLN A 409 24.17 -12.88 14.23
C GLN A 409 25.51 -12.27 13.81
N THR A 410 25.96 -11.20 14.47
CA THR A 410 27.28 -10.61 14.22
C THR A 410 28.39 -11.62 14.51
N ILE A 411 28.30 -12.35 15.63
CA ILE A 411 29.25 -13.42 15.96
C ILE A 411 29.24 -14.49 14.87
N ASN A 412 28.06 -14.93 14.44
CA ASN A 412 27.92 -15.95 13.40
C ASN A 412 28.60 -15.50 12.09
N ALA A 413 28.30 -14.29 11.61
CA ALA A 413 28.87 -13.73 10.38
C ALA A 413 30.39 -13.53 10.42
N HIS A 414 30.99 -13.46 11.61
CA HIS A 414 32.44 -13.34 11.80
C HIS A 414 33.05 -14.64 12.35
N SER A 415 32.29 -15.73 12.49
CA SER A 415 32.76 -16.90 13.23
C SER A 415 33.80 -17.72 12.47
N GLY A 416 33.87 -17.57 11.14
CA GLY A 416 34.62 -18.45 10.25
C GLY A 416 34.00 -19.84 10.11
N TYR A 417 32.86 -20.10 10.77
CA TYR A 417 32.13 -21.36 10.68
C TYR A 417 30.85 -21.17 9.88
N ASP A 418 30.72 -21.93 8.81
CA ASP A 418 29.51 -21.99 8.02
C ASP A 418 28.61 -23.13 8.52
N LEU A 419 27.61 -22.79 9.33
CA LEU A 419 26.77 -23.75 10.05
C LEU A 419 25.39 -23.96 9.34
N PRO A 420 25.16 -25.12 8.68
CA PRO A 420 24.02 -25.34 7.76
C PRO A 420 22.62 -25.23 8.36
N TYR A 421 22.47 -25.46 9.67
CA TYR A 421 21.16 -25.53 10.35
C TYR A 421 20.90 -24.35 11.27
N ILE A 422 21.80 -23.38 11.25
CA ILE A 422 21.91 -22.35 12.27
C ILE A 422 21.93 -20.98 11.60
N SER A 423 22.63 -20.86 10.47
CA SER A 423 22.71 -19.61 9.71
C SER A 423 21.45 -19.40 8.85
N ALA A 424 20.82 -18.24 8.96
CA ALA A 424 19.61 -17.87 8.21
C ALA A 424 19.80 -17.91 6.68
N GLN A 425 21.05 -17.83 6.21
CA GLN A 425 21.40 -17.96 4.79
C GLN A 425 21.00 -19.30 4.17
N TYR A 426 20.85 -20.37 4.96
CA TYR A 426 20.46 -21.68 4.42
C TYR A 426 18.96 -21.83 4.22
N TYR A 427 18.16 -21.09 5.00
CA TYR A 427 16.71 -21.06 4.87
C TYR A 427 16.27 -20.07 3.79
N PHE A 428 17.01 -18.97 3.62
CA PHE A 428 16.71 -17.91 2.65
C PHE A 428 17.96 -17.45 1.88
N PRO A 429 18.60 -18.33 1.08
CA PRO A 429 19.90 -18.07 0.45
C PRO A 429 19.91 -16.92 -0.55
N TRP A 430 18.75 -16.62 -1.15
CA TRP A 430 18.64 -15.48 -2.06
C TRP A 430 18.60 -14.14 -1.31
N LEU A 431 18.08 -14.12 -0.08
CA LEU A 431 17.79 -12.90 0.67
C LEU A 431 18.85 -12.62 1.73
N MET A 432 19.31 -13.64 2.44
CA MET A 432 20.12 -13.49 3.64
C MET A 432 21.62 -13.66 3.35
N SER A 433 22.41 -12.75 3.90
CA SER A 433 23.86 -12.82 3.98
C SER A 433 24.27 -13.66 5.19
N GLY A 434 25.48 -14.21 5.18
CA GLY A 434 26.05 -14.89 6.34
C GLY A 434 27.56 -14.97 6.27
N THR A 435 28.12 -15.98 6.93
CA THR A 435 29.56 -16.08 7.21
C THR A 435 30.39 -16.08 5.94
N LEU A 436 29.99 -16.84 4.92
CA LEU A 436 30.76 -16.95 3.67
C LEU A 436 30.89 -15.61 2.93
N GLN A 437 29.78 -14.86 2.83
CA GLN A 437 29.76 -13.58 2.12
C GLN A 437 30.59 -12.54 2.86
N HIS A 438 30.50 -12.53 4.19
CA HIS A 438 31.24 -11.59 5.04
C HIS A 438 32.74 -11.95 5.12
N ASP A 439 33.10 -13.23 5.15
CA ASP A 439 34.50 -13.66 5.03
C ASP A 439 35.08 -13.29 3.66
N TYR A 440 34.31 -13.47 2.58
CA TYR A 440 34.71 -13.02 1.24
C TYR A 440 34.89 -11.50 1.18
N HIS A 441 34.05 -10.74 1.89
CA HIS A 441 34.19 -9.30 2.07
C HIS A 441 35.52 -8.93 2.74
N HIS A 442 35.90 -9.58 3.84
CA HIS A 442 37.19 -9.35 4.52
C HIS A 442 38.41 -9.69 3.65
N GLN A 443 38.26 -10.58 2.67
CA GLN A 443 39.33 -10.94 1.74
C GLN A 443 39.50 -9.93 0.60
N HIS A 444 38.39 -9.42 0.05
CA HIS A 444 38.38 -8.64 -1.19
C HIS A 444 38.03 -7.15 -0.99
N ALA A 445 37.46 -6.78 0.15
CA ALA A 445 37.05 -5.45 0.60
C ALA A 445 36.11 -4.66 -0.33
N LYS A 446 35.73 -5.21 -1.49
CA LYS A 446 34.98 -4.49 -2.53
C LYS A 446 33.58 -5.03 -2.80
N MET A 447 33.21 -6.14 -2.16
CA MET A 447 31.99 -6.92 -2.42
C MET A 447 31.34 -7.29 -1.09
N ASN A 448 30.04 -7.55 -1.05
CA ASN A 448 29.26 -8.00 0.11
C ASN A 448 29.32 -7.06 1.33
N TYR A 449 28.78 -5.85 1.21
CA TYR A 449 28.72 -4.86 2.30
C TYR A 449 27.51 -5.04 3.22
N GLY A 450 26.49 -5.78 2.82
CA GLY A 450 25.27 -6.02 3.60
C GLY A 450 25.55 -6.87 4.83
N SER A 451 25.00 -6.44 5.98
CA SER A 451 25.10 -7.23 7.21
C SER A 451 24.16 -8.43 7.21
N PHE A 452 22.94 -8.23 6.73
CA PHE A 452 21.86 -9.21 6.86
C PHE A 452 21.19 -9.51 5.54
N LEU A 453 20.74 -8.50 4.82
CA LEU A 453 20.13 -8.72 3.51
C LEU A 453 21.19 -8.53 2.44
N THR A 454 21.16 -9.41 1.45
CA THR A 454 21.94 -9.27 0.22
C THR A 454 21.28 -8.31 -0.76
N LEU A 455 20.10 -7.78 -0.44
CA LEU A 455 19.29 -6.92 -1.31
C LEU A 455 20.09 -5.74 -1.87
N TRP A 456 20.77 -5.00 -0.99
CA TRP A 456 21.54 -3.82 -1.37
C TRP A 456 22.83 -4.16 -2.10
N ASP A 457 23.47 -5.28 -1.74
CA ASP A 457 24.62 -5.77 -2.49
C ASP A 457 24.25 -6.17 -3.90
N ARG A 458 23.09 -6.81 -4.10
CA ARG A 458 22.58 -7.16 -5.42
C ARG A 458 22.25 -5.90 -6.22
N PHE A 459 21.61 -4.92 -5.58
CA PHE A 459 21.29 -3.63 -6.20
C PHE A 459 22.53 -2.87 -6.66
N MET A 460 23.58 -2.80 -5.82
CA MET A 460 24.84 -2.13 -6.15
C MET A 460 25.79 -3.01 -6.98
N ASN A 461 25.35 -4.22 -7.35
CA ASN A 461 26.15 -5.22 -8.05
C ASN A 461 27.47 -5.57 -7.33
N THR A 462 27.44 -5.55 -6.01
CA THR A 462 28.52 -5.90 -5.10
C THR A 462 28.32 -7.27 -4.46
N HIS A 463 27.22 -7.97 -4.77
CA HIS A 463 26.96 -9.32 -4.25
C HIS A 463 27.82 -10.37 -4.95
N GLN A 464 28.52 -11.20 -4.17
CA GLN A 464 29.29 -12.31 -4.69
C GLN A 464 29.31 -13.50 -3.73
N LEU A 465 29.01 -14.69 -4.27
CA LEU A 465 29.24 -15.95 -3.58
C LEU A 465 30.67 -16.40 -3.87
N GLN A 466 31.33 -16.99 -2.87
CA GLN A 466 32.70 -17.50 -2.99
C GLN A 466 32.77 -18.43 -4.22
N LYS A 467 33.67 -18.14 -5.17
CA LYS A 467 33.92 -19.05 -6.29
C LYS A 467 34.68 -20.25 -5.76
N ASP A 468 34.18 -21.45 -6.05
CA ASP A 468 34.96 -22.66 -5.95
C ASP A 468 36.05 -22.59 -7.04
N ASP A 469 37.29 -22.30 -6.62
CA ASP A 469 38.49 -22.47 -7.44
C ASP A 469 39.07 -23.88 -7.23
#